data_AF-A0A938FM02-F1
#
_entry.id   AF-A0A938FM02-F1
#
_cell.length_a   1.000
_cell.length_b   1.000
_cell.length_c   1.000
_cell.angle_alpha   90.00
_cell.angle_beta   90.00
_cell.angle_gamma   90.00
#
_symmetry.space_group_name_H-M   'P 1'
#
loop_
_entity.id
_entity.type
_entity.pdbx_description
1 polymer ?
#
loop_
_entity_poly.entity_id
_entity_poly.type
_entity_poly.pdbx_seq_one_letter_code
_entity_poly.pdbx_strand_id
1 'polypeptide(L)'
;MSLIDERISCPLGQWRGEPGRCQLCNALIESTRRRTWCSDKCGREWQRNHIWRFARSAAKRRAKYRCQRPGCTAERRDCEVNHIQARDGAGYGPGCHHHLNADKNGVGGLEVLCHAHHAEVTAAQAKARAEKRAQAKARDTKRAKAKAPAPRSNRLKGRPG
;
A
#
# COMPACT_ATOMS: atom_id res chain seq x y z
N MET A 1 -6.14 -11.42 2.66
CA MET A 1 -5.46 -11.40 3.98
C MET A 1 -6.43 -10.89 5.00
N SER A 2 -6.49 -11.53 6.18
CA SER A 2 -7.25 -10.99 7.30
C SER A 2 -6.53 -9.79 7.92
N LEU A 3 -7.25 -8.97 8.70
CA LEU A 3 -6.64 -7.89 9.49
C LEU A 3 -5.63 -8.43 10.53
N ILE A 4 -5.74 -9.69 10.93
CA ILE A 4 -4.79 -10.33 11.84
C ILE A 4 -3.48 -10.64 11.08
N ASP A 5 -3.57 -11.25 9.90
CA ASP A 5 -2.40 -11.59 9.08
C ASP A 5 -1.60 -10.34 8.71
N GLU A 6 -2.30 -9.25 8.37
CA GLU A 6 -1.67 -7.97 8.07
C GLU A 6 -0.91 -7.41 9.28
N ARG A 7 -1.41 -7.63 10.51
CA ARG A 7 -0.74 -7.17 11.73
C ARG A 7 0.44 -8.03 12.13
N ILE A 8 0.38 -9.34 11.89
CA ILE A 8 1.49 -10.27 12.11
C ILE A 8 2.64 -9.97 11.13
N SER A 9 2.30 -9.69 9.86
CA SER A 9 3.27 -9.38 8.81
C SER A 9 3.68 -7.90 8.75
N CYS A 10 3.08 -7.04 9.58
CA CYS A 10 3.35 -5.61 9.58
C CYS A 10 4.81 -5.32 9.92
N PRO A 11 5.55 -4.56 9.09
CA PRO A 11 6.96 -4.24 9.35
C PRO A 11 7.19 -3.34 10.57
N LEU A 12 6.18 -2.56 10.99
CA LEU A 12 6.23 -1.75 12.21
C LEU A 12 5.87 -2.56 13.46
N GLY A 13 5.17 -3.69 13.29
CA GLY A 13 4.73 -4.56 14.37
C GLY A 13 5.76 -5.62 14.71
N GLN A 14 5.96 -5.87 16.00
CA GLN A 14 6.75 -7.00 16.51
C GLN A 14 5.88 -8.18 16.93
N TRP A 15 4.55 -8.05 16.87
CA TRP A 15 3.64 -9.10 17.26
C TRP A 15 3.67 -10.27 16.29
N ARG A 16 3.61 -11.49 16.83
CA ARG A 16 3.70 -12.74 16.06
C ARG A 16 2.43 -13.59 16.12
N GLY A 17 1.31 -13.01 16.57
CA GLY A 17 0.02 -13.70 16.65
C GLY A 17 -0.31 -14.25 18.04
N GLU A 18 0.63 -14.21 18.98
CA GLU A 18 0.44 -14.74 20.34
C GLU A 18 -0.63 -13.95 21.13
N PRO A 19 -1.65 -14.63 21.69
CA PRO A 19 -2.63 -14.00 22.57
C PRO A 19 -1.99 -13.36 23.81
N GLY A 20 -2.64 -12.34 24.36
CA GLY A 20 -2.16 -11.66 25.58
C GLY A 20 -0.91 -10.78 25.39
N ARG A 21 -0.36 -10.71 24.17
CA ARG A 21 0.76 -9.83 23.83
C ARG A 21 0.31 -8.58 23.10
N CYS A 22 1.03 -7.49 23.35
CA CYS A 22 0.83 -6.22 22.68
C CYS A 22 1.04 -6.38 21.18
N GLN A 23 0.03 -6.02 20.42
CA GLN A 23 0.02 -6.26 18.99
C GLN A 23 0.86 -5.25 18.18
N LEU A 24 1.65 -4.41 18.88
CA LEU A 24 2.66 -3.52 18.31
C LEU A 24 4.07 -3.91 18.78
N CYS A 25 4.33 -3.94 20.08
CA CYS A 25 5.67 -4.17 20.63
C CYS A 25 5.93 -5.59 21.15
N ASN A 26 4.94 -6.49 21.08
CA ASN A 26 5.00 -7.88 21.56
C ASN A 26 5.21 -8.09 23.09
N ALA A 27 5.23 -7.00 23.87
CA ALA A 27 5.29 -7.11 25.33
C ALA A 27 4.04 -7.82 25.90
N LEU A 28 4.20 -8.57 26.99
CA LEU A 28 3.06 -9.16 27.69
C LEU A 28 2.12 -8.05 28.19
N ILE A 29 0.81 -8.25 28.06
CA ILE A 29 -0.19 -7.33 28.60
C ILE A 29 -0.53 -7.78 30.02
N GLU A 30 0.09 -7.15 31.01
CA GLU A 30 -0.15 -7.44 32.44
C GLU A 30 -1.46 -6.83 32.96
N SER A 31 -2.07 -5.91 32.20
CA SER A 31 -3.31 -5.25 32.60
C SER A 31 -4.53 -6.14 32.37
N THR A 32 -5.36 -6.28 33.40
CA THR A 32 -6.66 -6.98 33.31
C THR A 32 -7.68 -6.30 32.40
N ARG A 33 -7.51 -5.01 32.05
CA ARG A 33 -8.41 -4.24 31.18
C ARG A 33 -7.97 -4.13 29.73
N ARG A 34 -6.68 -4.29 29.44
CA ARG A 34 -6.13 -4.16 28.08
C ARG A 34 -6.08 -5.54 27.40
N ARG A 35 -6.29 -5.56 26.08
CA ARG A 35 -6.29 -6.81 25.28
C ARG A 35 -5.45 -6.69 24.00
N THR A 36 -5.37 -5.49 23.42
CA THR A 36 -4.74 -5.24 22.11
C THR A 36 -3.37 -4.58 22.25
N TRP A 37 -3.25 -3.62 23.17
CA TRP A 37 -2.06 -2.78 23.35
C TRP A 37 -1.65 -2.78 24.82
N CYS A 38 -0.36 -2.91 25.13
CA CYS A 38 0.11 -2.80 26.53
C CYS A 38 -0.02 -1.37 27.09
N SER A 39 -0.08 -0.36 26.22
CA SER A 39 -0.15 1.05 26.60
C SER A 39 -0.86 1.90 25.53
N ASP A 40 -1.36 3.06 25.95
CA ASP A 40 -1.95 4.04 25.03
C ASP A 40 -0.91 4.56 24.02
N LYS A 41 0.38 4.58 24.39
CA LYS A 41 1.48 4.90 23.48
C LYS A 41 1.50 3.91 22.30
N CYS A 42 1.42 2.61 22.57
CA CYS A 42 1.36 1.60 21.51
C CYS A 42 0.09 1.73 20.67
N GLY A 43 -1.07 1.97 21.31
CA GLY A 43 -2.31 2.20 20.57
C GLY A 43 -2.24 3.41 19.64
N ARG A 44 -1.76 4.55 20.13
CA ARG A 44 -1.58 5.77 19.34
C ARG A 44 -0.57 5.60 18.21
N GLU A 45 0.53 4.90 18.46
CA GLU A 45 1.54 4.63 17.43
C GLU A 45 0.97 3.78 16.28
N TRP A 46 0.20 2.73 16.62
CA TRP A 46 -0.48 1.95 15.60
C TRP A 46 -1.46 2.81 14.79
N GLN A 47 -2.29 3.62 15.47
CA GLN A 47 -3.28 4.47 14.81
C GLN A 47 -2.62 5.46 13.83
N ARG A 48 -1.51 6.11 14.25
CA ARG A 48 -0.76 7.06 13.42
C ARG A 48 -0.13 6.45 12.17
N ASN A 49 -0.04 5.12 12.09
CA ASN A 49 0.55 4.44 10.94
C ASN A 49 -0.48 3.62 10.16
N HIS A 50 -1.65 3.29 10.72
CA HIS A 50 -2.57 2.36 10.06
C HIS A 50 -3.96 2.93 9.82
N ILE A 51 -4.35 4.04 10.45
CA ILE A 51 -5.65 4.68 10.21
C ILE A 51 -5.43 6.00 9.49
N TRP A 52 -6.05 6.14 8.31
CA TRP A 52 -5.87 7.32 7.46
C TRP A 52 -6.01 8.66 8.18
N ARG A 53 -7.07 8.84 8.99
CA ARG A 53 -7.31 10.09 9.73
C ARG A 53 -6.08 10.49 10.58
N PHE A 54 -5.48 9.54 11.28
CA PHE A 54 -4.35 9.81 12.17
C PHE A 54 -3.02 9.88 11.41
N ALA A 55 -2.84 9.01 10.40
CA ALA A 55 -1.67 9.00 9.54
C ALA A 55 -1.55 10.29 8.72
N ARG A 56 -2.64 10.75 8.11
CA ARG A 56 -2.74 12.03 7.42
C ARG A 56 -2.35 13.19 8.33
N SER A 57 -2.88 13.21 9.56
CA SER A 57 -2.55 14.24 10.55
C SER A 57 -1.07 14.18 10.96
N ALA A 58 -0.51 12.98 11.14
CA ALA A 58 0.91 12.79 11.46
C ALA A 58 1.83 13.25 10.32
N ALA A 59 1.50 12.92 9.06
CA ALA A 59 2.23 13.35 7.88
C ALA A 59 2.25 14.88 7.72
N LYS A 60 1.09 15.53 7.85
CA LYS A 60 1.00 17.00 7.82
C LYS A 60 1.86 17.65 8.91
N ARG A 61 1.81 17.15 10.14
CA ARG A 61 2.64 17.66 11.24
C ARG A 61 4.14 17.46 11.00
N ARG A 62 4.55 16.27 10.51
CA ARG A 62 5.95 15.99 10.17
C ARG A 62 6.48 16.95 9.11
N ALA A 63 5.67 17.28 8.10
CA ALA A 63 6.02 18.24 7.06
C ALA A 63 5.82 19.71 7.46
N LYS A 64 5.51 20.01 8.73
CA LYS A 64 5.17 21.36 9.22
C LYS A 64 4.08 22.05 8.38
N TYR A 65 3.15 21.24 7.85
CA TYR A 65 2.06 21.65 6.96
C TYR A 65 2.52 22.30 5.65
N ARG A 66 3.78 22.10 5.22
CA ARG A 66 4.33 22.65 3.97
C ARG A 66 4.53 21.55 2.94
N CYS A 67 4.53 21.95 1.68
CA CYS A 67 4.92 21.09 0.58
C CYS A 67 6.38 20.65 0.76
N GLN A 68 6.65 19.36 0.55
CA GLN A 68 7.99 18.79 0.70
C GLN A 68 8.85 18.89 -0.56
N ARG A 69 8.33 19.50 -1.64
CA ARG A 69 9.14 19.77 -2.84
C ARG A 69 10.10 20.94 -2.57
N PRO A 70 11.39 20.80 -2.93
CA PRO A 70 12.38 21.85 -2.71
C PRO A 70 11.94 23.19 -3.34
N GLY A 71 12.14 24.29 -2.62
CA GLY A 71 11.83 25.64 -3.10
C GLY A 71 10.33 25.97 -3.18
N CYS A 72 9.42 25.05 -2.85
CA CYS A 72 7.99 25.32 -2.91
C CYS A 72 7.54 26.26 -1.78
N THR A 73 6.89 27.36 -2.15
CA THR A 73 6.37 28.38 -1.21
C THR A 73 4.85 28.33 -1.03
N ALA A 74 4.19 27.29 -1.55
CA ALA A 74 2.74 27.16 -1.50
C ALA A 74 2.15 27.27 -0.09
N GLU A 75 0.90 27.74 -0.04
CA GLU A 75 0.20 27.94 1.23
C GLU A 75 -0.07 26.63 1.97
N ARG A 76 -0.08 26.70 3.30
CA ARG A 76 -0.32 25.52 4.16
C ARG A 76 -1.66 24.84 3.87
N ARG A 77 -2.67 25.63 3.55
CA ARG A 77 -4.03 25.15 3.26
C ARG A 77 -4.12 24.35 1.96
N ASP A 78 -3.23 24.63 1.01
CA ASP A 78 -3.17 23.98 -0.31
C ASP A 78 -2.40 22.65 -0.25
N CYS A 79 -1.82 22.32 0.90
CA CYS A 79 -1.04 21.11 1.09
C CYS A 79 -1.90 19.91 1.50
N GLU A 80 -1.80 18.84 0.73
CA GLU A 80 -2.47 17.57 0.93
C GLU A 80 -1.47 16.42 1.10
N VAL A 81 -1.97 15.29 1.61
CA VAL A 81 -1.14 14.10 1.88
C VAL A 81 -1.29 13.15 0.72
N ASN A 82 -0.17 12.74 0.15
CA ASN A 82 -0.08 11.76 -0.90
C ASN A 82 0.57 10.47 -0.38
N HIS A 83 0.18 9.33 -0.95
CA HIS A 83 0.90 8.07 -0.78
C HIS A 83 2.06 8.04 -1.77
N ILE A 84 3.28 7.85 -1.27
CA ILE A 84 4.49 7.76 -2.12
C ILE A 84 4.36 6.57 -3.08
N GLN A 85 3.99 5.41 -2.53
CA GLN A 85 3.64 4.25 -3.34
C GLN A 85 2.17 4.34 -3.77
N ALA A 86 1.97 4.46 -5.09
CA ALA A 86 0.63 4.48 -5.68
C ALA A 86 -0.15 3.21 -5.33
N ARG A 87 -1.41 3.39 -4.91
CA ARG A 87 -2.32 2.27 -4.66
C ARG A 87 -3.13 1.93 -5.91
N ASP A 88 -3.38 0.64 -6.10
CA ASP A 88 -4.31 0.11 -7.10
C ASP A 88 -5.69 -0.09 -6.43
N GLY A 89 -6.46 0.99 -6.29
CA GLY A 89 -7.90 0.93 -5.97
C GLY A 89 -8.31 0.44 -4.58
N ALA A 90 -7.40 0.01 -3.70
CA ALA A 90 -7.74 -0.42 -2.35
C ALA A 90 -8.01 0.78 -1.43
N GLY A 91 -9.17 0.77 -0.76
CA GLY A 91 -9.80 1.92 -0.10
C GLY A 91 -9.15 2.42 1.21
N TYR A 92 -9.85 3.40 1.81
CA TYR A 92 -9.53 4.11 3.06
C TYR A 92 -9.58 3.26 4.34
N GLY A 93 -9.64 1.93 4.21
CA GLY A 93 -9.63 1.00 5.34
C GLY A 93 -8.26 1.00 6.03
N PRO A 94 -8.19 0.60 7.31
CA PRO A 94 -6.91 0.56 8.01
C PRO A 94 -5.92 -0.39 7.35
N GLY A 95 -4.63 -0.06 7.36
CA GLY A 95 -3.60 -0.96 6.85
C GLY A 95 -2.21 -0.35 6.71
N CYS A 96 -1.24 -1.19 6.34
CA CYS A 96 0.19 -0.86 6.31
C CYS A 96 0.57 0.19 5.26
N HIS A 97 -0.25 0.32 4.22
CA HIS A 97 -0.10 1.35 3.20
C HIS A 97 -0.25 2.79 3.77
N HIS A 98 -0.74 2.96 5.00
CA HIS A 98 -0.79 4.26 5.68
C HIS A 98 0.46 4.58 6.51
N HIS A 99 1.48 3.71 6.50
CA HIS A 99 2.69 3.95 7.28
C HIS A 99 3.29 5.30 6.94
N LEU A 100 3.67 6.05 7.98
CA LEU A 100 4.16 7.41 7.82
C LEU A 100 5.45 7.42 6.97
N ASN A 101 6.33 6.46 7.21
CA ASN A 101 7.54 6.21 6.44
C ASN A 101 7.39 4.91 5.66
N ALA A 102 8.11 4.79 4.55
CA ALA A 102 8.16 3.54 3.80
C ALA A 102 8.92 2.47 4.59
N ASP A 103 8.49 1.22 4.48
CA ASP A 103 9.23 0.08 5.02
C ASP A 103 10.43 -0.30 4.13
N LYS A 104 11.18 -1.33 4.56
CA LYS A 104 12.33 -1.85 3.82
C LYS A 104 12.01 -2.37 2.41
N ASN A 105 10.75 -2.69 2.14
CA ASN A 105 10.26 -3.15 0.84
C ASN A 105 9.63 -1.99 0.03
N GLY A 106 9.69 -0.77 0.54
CA GLY A 106 9.08 0.42 -0.08
C GLY A 106 7.56 0.52 0.11
N VAL A 107 6.96 -0.29 1.00
CA VAL A 107 5.52 -0.24 1.29
C VAL A 107 5.20 0.91 2.23
N GLY A 108 4.11 1.62 1.93
CA GLY A 108 3.69 2.79 2.69
C GLY A 108 4.46 4.05 2.31
N GLY A 109 4.70 4.92 3.29
CA GLY A 109 5.30 6.22 3.05
C GLY A 109 4.27 7.25 2.60
N LEU A 110 4.11 8.27 3.43
CA LEU A 110 3.29 9.43 3.12
C LEU A 110 4.20 10.61 2.78
N GLU A 111 3.78 11.45 1.85
CA GLU A 111 4.40 12.75 1.59
C GLU A 111 3.33 13.86 1.63
N VAL A 112 3.76 15.10 1.79
CA VAL A 112 2.90 16.28 1.79
C VAL A 112 3.25 17.16 0.61
N LEU A 113 2.27 17.41 -0.25
CA LEU A 113 2.43 18.15 -1.50
C LEU A 113 1.38 19.25 -1.60
N CYS A 114 1.71 20.38 -2.20
CA CYS A 114 0.68 21.31 -2.62
C CYS A 114 -0.11 20.73 -3.79
N HIS A 115 -1.29 21.28 -4.07
CA HIS A 115 -2.16 20.80 -5.13
C HIS A 115 -1.45 20.65 -6.49
N ALA A 116 -0.62 21.62 -6.90
CA ALA A 116 0.12 21.57 -8.17
C ALA A 116 1.07 20.36 -8.25
N HIS A 117 1.98 20.22 -7.27
CA HIS A 117 2.91 19.09 -7.23
C HIS A 117 2.19 17.75 -6.97
N HIS A 118 1.06 17.76 -6.26
CA HIS A 118 0.26 16.56 -6.08
C HIS A 118 -0.36 16.09 -7.39
N ALA A 119 -0.85 17.01 -8.23
CA ALA A 119 -1.36 16.69 -9.55
C ALA A 119 -0.29 16.06 -10.45
N GLU A 120 0.94 16.61 -10.45
CA GLU A 120 2.09 16.05 -11.18
C GLU A 120 2.38 14.60 -10.77
N VAL A 121 2.47 14.35 -9.46
CA VAL A 121 2.73 13.00 -8.93
C VAL A 121 1.59 12.06 -9.26
N THR A 122 0.34 12.50 -9.08
CA THR A 122 -0.85 11.70 -9.38
C THR A 122 -0.90 11.30 -10.85
N ALA A 123 -0.57 12.23 -11.76
CA ALA A 123 -0.48 11.96 -13.19
C ALA A 123 0.61 10.92 -13.51
N ALA A 124 1.80 11.07 -12.95
CA ALA A 124 2.90 10.11 -13.11
C ALA A 124 2.52 8.72 -12.59
N GLN A 125 1.90 8.64 -11.40
CA GLN A 125 1.40 7.40 -10.83
C GLN A 125 0.30 6.76 -11.70
N ALA A 126 -0.63 7.55 -12.24
CA ALA A 126 -1.68 7.06 -13.13
C ALA A 126 -1.10 6.46 -14.42
N LYS A 127 -0.10 7.12 -15.03
CA LYS A 127 0.63 6.61 -16.18
C LYS A 127 1.31 5.28 -15.88
N ALA A 128 2.06 5.19 -14.77
CA ALA A 128 2.73 3.96 -14.35
C ALA A 128 1.75 2.80 -14.13
N ARG A 129 0.57 3.06 -13.54
CA ARG A 129 -0.49 2.05 -13.40
C ARG A 129 -1.03 1.58 -14.75
N ALA A 130 -1.23 2.50 -15.71
CA ALA A 130 -1.69 2.14 -17.05
C ALA A 130 -0.67 1.25 -17.78
N GLU A 131 0.62 1.59 -17.70
CA GLU A 131 1.70 0.78 -18.27
C GLU A 131 1.77 -0.61 -17.65
N LYS A 132 1.68 -0.73 -16.32
CA LYS A 132 1.63 -2.03 -15.63
C LYS A 132 0.46 -2.90 -16.11
N ARG A 133 -0.74 -2.32 -16.24
CA ARG A 133 -1.92 -3.04 -16.75
C ARG A 133 -1.73 -3.49 -18.20
N ALA A 134 -1.14 -2.65 -19.05
CA ALA A 134 -0.86 -3.00 -20.44
C ALA A 134 0.15 -4.17 -20.54
N GLN A 135 1.21 -4.15 -19.73
CA GLN A 135 2.20 -5.22 -19.67
C GLN A 135 1.58 -6.54 -19.17
N ALA A 136 0.74 -6.48 -18.12
CA ALA A 136 0.03 -7.65 -17.62
C ALA A 136 -0.85 -8.29 -18.72
N LYS A 137 -1.65 -7.47 -19.41
CA LYS A 137 -2.49 -7.94 -20.54
C LYS A 137 -1.67 -8.58 -21.66
N ALA A 138 -0.51 -8.01 -21.99
CA ALA A 138 0.38 -8.56 -23.01
C ALA A 138 0.97 -9.92 -22.59
N ARG A 139 1.36 -10.07 -21.31
CA ARG A 139 1.85 -11.34 -20.74
C ARG A 139 0.77 -12.42 -20.75
N ASP A 140 -0.45 -12.08 -20.36
CA ASP A 140 -1.58 -13.01 -20.37
C ASP A 140 -1.91 -13.48 -21.79
N THR A 141 -1.89 -12.55 -22.75
CA THR A 141 -2.08 -12.88 -24.18
C THR A 141 -1.01 -13.84 -24.70
N LYS A 142 0.27 -13.59 -24.38
CA LYS A 142 1.38 -14.50 -24.75
C LYS A 142 1.21 -15.88 -24.13
N ARG A 143 0.86 -15.95 -22.84
CA ARG A 143 0.62 -17.21 -22.11
C ARG A 143 -0.56 -17.99 -22.70
N ALA A 144 -1.62 -17.31 -23.12
CA ALA A 144 -2.76 -17.94 -23.78
C ALA A 144 -2.38 -18.53 -25.15
N LYS A 145 -1.62 -17.80 -25.97
CA LYS A 145 -1.13 -18.29 -27.27
C LYS A 145 -0.19 -19.50 -27.13
N ALA A 146 0.69 -19.51 -26.13
CA ALA A 146 1.61 -20.63 -25.88
C ALA A 146 0.91 -21.91 -25.38
N LYS A 147 -0.30 -21.80 -24.82
CA LYS A 147 -1.12 -22.93 -24.36
C LYS A 147 -2.15 -23.40 -25.38
N ALA A 148 -2.28 -22.73 -26.53
CA ALA A 148 -3.21 -23.16 -27.57
C ALA A 148 -2.73 -24.49 -28.18
N PRO A 149 -3.59 -25.53 -28.26
CA PRO A 149 -3.22 -26.78 -28.90
C PRO A 149 -2.88 -26.52 -30.37
N ALA A 150 -1.83 -27.17 -30.88
CA ALA A 150 -1.41 -27.05 -32.26
C ALA A 150 -2.60 -27.31 -33.21
N PRO A 151 -2.77 -26.53 -34.28
CA PRO A 151 -3.85 -26.77 -35.23
C PRO A 151 -3.68 -28.18 -35.78
N ARG A 152 -4.72 -29.02 -35.63
CA ARG A 152 -4.77 -30.35 -36.23
C ARG A 152 -4.62 -30.20 -37.74
N SER A 153 -3.45 -30.55 -38.27
CA SER A 153 -3.21 -30.58 -39.71
C SER A 153 -4.18 -31.59 -40.33
N ASN A 154 -5.12 -31.10 -41.13
CA ASN A 154 -6.07 -31.95 -41.83
C ASN A 154 -5.33 -32.67 -42.96
N ARG A 155 -4.81 -33.88 -42.70
CA ARG A 155 -4.19 -34.72 -43.70
C ARG A 155 -5.31 -35.22 -44.64
N LEU A 156 -5.44 -34.57 -45.80
CA LEU A 156 -6.18 -35.06 -46.96
C LEU A 156 -5.80 -36.53 -47.20
N LYS A 157 -6.68 -37.47 -46.82
CA LYS A 157 -6.55 -38.87 -47.22
C LYS A 157 -7.17 -39.01 -48.61
N GLY A 158 -6.32 -39.33 -49.57
CA GLY A 158 -6.70 -39.70 -50.92
C GLY A 158 -7.69 -40.86 -50.94
N ARG A 159 -8.57 -40.80 -51.93
CA ARG A 159 -9.61 -41.77 -52.27
C ARG A 159 -8.99 -42.77 -53.25
N PRO A 160 -8.94 -44.10 -53.00
CA PRO A 160 -8.77 -45.05 -54.08
C PRO A 160 -10.14 -45.32 -54.72
N GLY A 161 -10.13 -45.47 -56.05
CA GLY A 161 -11.27 -45.87 -56.87
C GLY A 161 -11.55 -47.35 -56.83
#